data_AF-A0A3P5X6J6-F1
#
_entry.id   AF-A0A3P5X6J6-F1
#
_cell.length_a   1.000
_cell.length_b   1.000
_cell.length_c   1.000
_cell.angle_alpha   90.00
_cell.angle_beta   90.00
_cell.angle_gamma   90.00
#
_symmetry.space_group_name_H-M   'P 1'
#
loop_
_entity.id
_entity.type
_entity.pdbx_description
1 polymer ?
#
loop_
_entity_poly.entity_id
_entity_poly.type
_entity_poly.pdbx_seq_one_letter_code
_entity_poly.pdbx_strand_id
1 'polypeptide(L)'
;MKKISALLLSAVLIVMGSVGSAKAAGFSDVNASHPFYEHMTYLFNEGIIQGFENNRFAPDRQVTRGDAALMIARTLDLRTAKRDTSFSDVTKQSAASGAIQSASELGIINGYTDGTFRPDERVNRSQMASLLARAFKLVDEEALLFNDVPVSADAYSDIRKVIAFGVTEGYSDGTFRPTTSLTRAQFSAFLARATNDTFRLKVFACGYNPESRVNPDSQTMNCLLTKAARQSEAQIPPEILKSVASIESNWKQFDENGKPVISADNGIGLMQITDTYGFDVERLKYDVAYNIEAGIEFLVKNFKRSDLPKFVNHNPAYLEHWYFAVMAYNGTKPLNSPFYKATGKPNPTAYQEKVYRKLSKAGLQQTNIKAINMSVDDFHYNVDSDKNIQFKKKVFNLSENATTSTGLVKAGDKVTYAGSGMRTEPNTGSELKPTSSVDKFTIIGEPVYDTQANSTNQFVWYPVRTVTNGKKQSGFIASPYIR
;
A
#
# COMPACT_ATOMS: atom_id res chain seq x y z
N MET A 1 -27.40 34.77 -68.00
CA MET A 1 -27.49 33.33 -68.32
C MET A 1 -27.15 32.57 -67.04
N LYS A 2 -28.12 31.88 -66.40
CA LYS A 2 -28.16 30.40 -66.28
C LYS A 2 -26.75 29.81 -66.12
N LYS A 3 -26.44 29.08 -65.05
CA LYS A 3 -26.79 27.65 -64.97
C LYS A 3 -26.74 27.13 -63.51
N ILE A 4 -27.74 26.30 -63.24
CA ILE A 4 -27.96 25.43 -62.09
C ILE A 4 -26.91 24.31 -62.12
N SER A 5 -26.23 24.05 -61.00
CA SER A 5 -25.40 22.86 -60.81
C SER A 5 -26.26 21.75 -60.21
N ALA A 6 -26.41 20.66 -60.96
CA ALA A 6 -27.20 19.50 -60.60
C ALA A 6 -26.50 18.64 -59.53
N LEU A 7 -27.29 18.22 -58.54
CA LEU A 7 -26.95 17.21 -57.53
C LEU A 7 -26.77 15.84 -58.22
N LEU A 8 -25.59 15.24 -58.12
CA LEU A 8 -25.35 13.84 -58.48
C LEU A 8 -25.49 13.00 -57.20
N LEU A 9 -26.57 12.20 -57.15
CA LEU A 9 -26.83 11.21 -56.12
C LEU A 9 -25.93 9.99 -56.37
N SER A 10 -24.89 9.82 -55.56
CA SER A 10 -24.06 8.61 -55.57
C SER A 10 -24.77 7.52 -54.77
N ALA A 11 -25.34 6.53 -55.46
CA ALA A 11 -25.88 5.33 -54.85
C ALA A 11 -24.72 4.48 -54.28
N VAL A 12 -24.64 4.37 -52.96
CA VAL A 12 -23.73 3.45 -52.27
C VAL A 12 -24.34 2.05 -52.31
N LEU A 13 -23.74 1.15 -53.09
CA LEU A 13 -24.02 -0.28 -53.00
C LEU A 13 -23.45 -0.81 -51.67
N ILE A 14 -24.32 -1.08 -50.71
CA ILE A 14 -23.97 -1.84 -49.51
C ILE A 14 -23.87 -3.31 -49.92
N VAL A 15 -22.64 -3.78 -50.15
CA VAL A 15 -22.37 -5.21 -50.21
C VAL A 15 -22.52 -5.73 -48.78
N MET A 16 -23.68 -6.32 -48.48
CA MET A 16 -23.89 -7.12 -47.28
C MET A 16 -23.03 -8.38 -47.39
N GLY A 17 -21.75 -8.26 -47.03
CA GLY A 17 -20.94 -9.41 -46.67
C GLY A 17 -21.60 -10.08 -45.48
N SER A 18 -21.92 -11.36 -45.61
CA SER A 18 -22.34 -12.19 -44.49
C SER A 18 -21.30 -12.10 -43.39
N VAL A 19 -21.60 -11.36 -42.32
CA VAL A 19 -20.86 -11.43 -41.08
C VAL A 19 -21.10 -12.84 -40.56
N GLY A 20 -20.14 -13.73 -40.80
CA GLY A 20 -20.14 -15.02 -40.13
C GLY A 20 -20.10 -14.74 -38.64
N SER A 21 -21.13 -15.16 -37.89
CA SER A 21 -21.07 -15.19 -36.44
C SER A 21 -19.81 -15.93 -36.03
N ALA A 22 -18.87 -15.21 -35.40
CA ALA A 22 -17.81 -15.85 -34.65
C ALA A 22 -18.49 -16.72 -33.60
N LYS A 23 -18.37 -18.04 -33.76
CA LYS A 23 -18.93 -19.02 -32.82
C LYS A 23 -18.25 -18.76 -31.47
N ALA A 24 -19.01 -18.25 -30.49
CA ALA A 24 -18.56 -18.21 -29.11
C ALA A 24 -17.99 -19.59 -28.75
N ALA A 25 -16.77 -19.62 -28.22
CA ALA A 25 -16.12 -20.84 -27.77
C ALA A 25 -16.85 -21.38 -26.53
N GLY A 26 -18.01 -21.98 -26.73
CA GLY A 26 -18.79 -22.59 -25.66
C GLY A 26 -18.25 -23.98 -25.40
N PHE A 27 -17.43 -24.13 -24.36
CA PHE A 27 -17.18 -25.45 -23.79
C PHE A 27 -18.49 -26.03 -23.27
N SER A 28 -18.72 -27.33 -23.50
CA SER A 28 -20.00 -27.96 -23.14
C SER A 28 -20.27 -28.00 -21.63
N ASP A 29 -19.23 -27.81 -20.82
CA ASP A 29 -19.25 -27.83 -19.35
C ASP A 29 -18.92 -26.48 -18.71
N VAL A 30 -19.03 -25.37 -19.46
CA VAL A 30 -18.87 -24.01 -18.92
C VAL A 30 -20.09 -23.15 -19.28
N ASN A 31 -20.84 -22.74 -18.26
CA ASN A 31 -21.97 -21.82 -18.40
C ASN A 31 -21.48 -20.35 -18.39
N ALA A 32 -22.11 -19.47 -19.18
CA ALA A 32 -21.86 -18.04 -19.19
C ALA A 32 -22.06 -17.35 -17.82
N SER A 33 -22.90 -17.93 -16.94
CA SER A 33 -23.07 -17.45 -15.56
C SER A 33 -21.98 -17.91 -14.59
N HIS A 34 -21.03 -18.74 -15.03
CA HIS A 34 -19.95 -19.20 -14.18
C HIS A 34 -19.07 -18.00 -13.74
N PRO A 35 -18.72 -17.86 -12.44
CA PRO A 35 -18.00 -16.67 -11.94
C PRO A 35 -16.67 -16.35 -12.65
N PHE A 36 -16.01 -17.37 -13.20
CA PHE A 36 -14.76 -17.23 -13.94
C PHE A 36 -14.90 -17.39 -15.46
N TYR A 37 -16.13 -17.31 -16.01
CA TYR A 37 -16.40 -17.50 -17.45
C TYR A 37 -15.49 -16.64 -18.33
N GLU A 38 -15.47 -15.33 -18.10
CA GLU A 38 -14.67 -14.38 -18.89
C GLU A 38 -13.16 -14.68 -18.82
N HIS A 39 -12.66 -15.09 -17.65
CA HIS A 39 -11.24 -15.41 -17.46
C HIS A 39 -10.85 -16.66 -18.24
N MET A 40 -11.69 -17.71 -18.20
CA MET A 40 -11.47 -18.95 -18.95
C MET A 40 -11.56 -18.73 -20.45
N THR A 41 -12.55 -17.94 -20.90
CA THR A 41 -12.73 -17.59 -22.32
C THR A 41 -11.56 -16.77 -22.85
N TYR A 42 -11.09 -15.78 -22.09
CA TYR A 42 -9.91 -15.00 -22.43
C TYR A 42 -8.68 -15.90 -22.64
N LEU A 43 -8.33 -16.74 -21.65
CA LEU A 43 -7.16 -17.60 -21.77
C LEU A 43 -7.27 -18.66 -22.87
N PHE A 44 -8.49 -19.08 -23.22
CA PHE A 44 -8.71 -19.96 -24.36
C PHE A 44 -8.47 -19.23 -25.69
N ASN A 45 -9.02 -18.03 -25.84
CA ASN A 45 -8.88 -17.23 -27.06
C ASN A 45 -7.42 -16.82 -27.31
N GLU A 46 -6.66 -16.57 -26.24
CA GLU A 46 -5.20 -16.31 -26.31
C GLU A 46 -4.37 -17.59 -26.56
N GLY A 47 -5.01 -18.77 -26.66
CA GLY A 47 -4.30 -20.04 -26.87
C GLY A 47 -3.48 -20.54 -25.66
N ILE A 48 -3.58 -19.86 -24.51
CA ILE A 48 -2.87 -20.19 -23.27
C ILE A 48 -3.44 -21.50 -22.70
N ILE A 49 -4.77 -21.58 -22.63
CA ILE A 49 -5.47 -22.76 -22.15
C ILE A 49 -6.16 -23.46 -23.32
N GLN A 50 -6.00 -24.77 -23.40
CA GLN A 50 -6.65 -25.61 -24.41
C GLN A 50 -7.70 -26.49 -23.75
N GLY A 51 -8.80 -26.76 -24.46
CA GLY A 51 -9.83 -27.71 -24.04
C GLY A 51 -9.36 -29.16 -24.01
N PHE A 52 -10.18 -30.00 -23.44
CA PHE A 52 -10.10 -31.45 -23.52
C PHE A 52 -10.96 -31.98 -24.68
N GLU A 53 -10.89 -33.28 -24.89
CA GLU A 53 -11.78 -34.00 -25.82
C GLU A 53 -13.26 -33.67 -25.57
N ASN A 54 -14.08 -33.84 -26.60
CA ASN A 54 -15.52 -33.54 -26.57
C ASN A 54 -15.86 -32.09 -26.19
N ASN A 55 -14.98 -31.14 -26.53
CA ASN A 55 -15.20 -29.71 -26.32
C ASN A 55 -15.46 -29.34 -24.84
N ARG A 56 -14.71 -29.97 -23.92
CA ARG A 56 -14.80 -29.72 -22.48
C ARG A 56 -13.67 -28.84 -21.95
N PHE A 57 -13.95 -27.96 -21.00
CA PHE A 57 -12.95 -27.21 -20.25
C PHE A 57 -12.52 -27.92 -18.96
N ALA A 58 -13.43 -28.66 -18.32
CA ALA A 58 -13.30 -29.26 -16.99
C ALA A 58 -12.94 -28.23 -15.88
N PRO A 59 -13.83 -27.25 -15.59
CA PRO A 59 -13.53 -26.14 -14.66
C PRO A 59 -13.21 -26.58 -13.24
N ASP A 60 -13.82 -27.65 -12.74
CA ASP A 60 -13.64 -28.17 -11.38
C ASP A 60 -12.46 -29.15 -11.25
N ARG A 61 -11.83 -29.53 -12.36
CA ARG A 61 -10.64 -30.40 -12.33
C ARG A 61 -9.52 -29.68 -11.58
N GLN A 62 -8.86 -30.39 -10.67
CA GLN A 62 -7.68 -29.87 -9.98
C GLN A 62 -6.50 -29.71 -10.95
N VAL A 63 -5.77 -28.60 -10.84
CA VAL A 63 -4.61 -28.29 -11.68
C VAL A 63 -3.36 -28.97 -11.13
N THR A 64 -2.64 -29.70 -11.98
CA THR A 64 -1.33 -30.26 -11.62
C THR A 64 -0.21 -29.26 -11.82
N ARG A 65 0.97 -29.53 -11.24
CA ARG A 65 2.17 -28.70 -11.43
C ARG A 65 2.59 -28.65 -12.90
N GLY A 66 2.47 -29.75 -13.63
CA GLY A 66 2.70 -29.82 -15.08
C GLY A 66 1.69 -28.99 -15.87
N ASP A 67 0.40 -29.05 -15.51
CA ASP A 67 -0.65 -28.21 -16.13
C ASP A 67 -0.32 -26.72 -15.94
N ALA A 68 0.02 -26.30 -14.72
CA ALA A 68 0.38 -24.91 -14.41
C ALA A 68 1.63 -24.45 -15.17
N ALA A 69 2.67 -25.29 -15.25
CA ALA A 69 3.88 -24.99 -16.01
C ALA A 69 3.59 -24.74 -17.50
N LEU A 70 2.72 -25.57 -18.09
CA LEU A 70 2.32 -25.42 -19.48
C LEU A 70 1.55 -24.12 -19.74
N MET A 71 0.62 -23.77 -18.85
CA MET A 71 -0.14 -22.51 -18.95
C MET A 71 0.79 -21.29 -18.84
N ILE A 72 1.67 -21.25 -17.83
CA ILE A 72 2.62 -20.15 -17.64
C ILE A 72 3.59 -20.05 -18.83
N ALA A 73 4.09 -21.18 -19.32
CA ALA A 73 4.98 -21.19 -20.48
C ALA A 73 4.29 -20.59 -21.72
N ARG A 74 3.01 -20.90 -21.97
CA ARG A 74 2.27 -20.31 -23.08
C ARG A 74 1.99 -18.82 -22.88
N THR A 75 1.64 -18.42 -21.66
CA THR A 75 1.45 -16.99 -21.32
C THR A 75 2.71 -16.16 -21.60
N LEU A 76 3.88 -16.73 -21.36
CA LEU A 76 5.16 -16.05 -21.55
C LEU A 76 5.82 -16.37 -22.91
N ASP A 77 5.10 -17.00 -23.82
CA ASP A 77 5.57 -17.45 -25.14
C ASP A 77 6.90 -18.25 -25.08
N LEU A 78 7.02 -19.11 -24.08
CA LEU A 78 8.18 -19.99 -23.90
C LEU A 78 8.06 -21.22 -24.79
N ARG A 79 9.21 -21.80 -25.14
CA ARG A 79 9.27 -23.08 -25.85
C ARG A 79 8.56 -24.18 -25.06
N THR A 80 7.48 -24.72 -25.63
CA THR A 80 6.70 -25.84 -25.05
C THR A 80 7.00 -27.19 -25.70
N ALA A 81 7.73 -27.22 -26.82
CA ALA A 81 8.10 -28.46 -27.50
C ALA A 81 8.91 -29.40 -26.59
N LYS A 82 8.52 -30.68 -26.57
CA LYS A 82 9.12 -31.74 -25.76
C LYS A 82 10.65 -31.78 -25.85
N ARG A 83 11.33 -31.83 -24.71
CA ARG A 83 12.79 -31.91 -24.61
C ARG A 83 13.22 -32.54 -23.29
N ASP A 84 14.49 -32.93 -23.22
CA ASP A 84 15.08 -33.43 -21.98
C ASP A 84 15.05 -32.34 -20.90
N THR A 85 14.88 -32.76 -19.65
CA THR A 85 14.78 -31.85 -18.51
C THR A 85 15.87 -32.16 -17.48
N SER A 86 16.14 -31.21 -16.60
CA SER A 86 17.02 -31.41 -15.44
C SER A 86 16.36 -32.19 -14.29
N PHE A 87 15.07 -32.51 -14.40
CA PHE A 87 14.32 -33.20 -13.34
C PHE A 87 14.24 -34.70 -13.61
N SER A 88 14.59 -35.50 -12.60
CA SER A 88 14.69 -36.96 -12.73
C SER A 88 13.36 -37.65 -13.01
N ASP A 89 12.24 -37.03 -12.64
CA ASP A 89 10.88 -37.53 -12.82
C ASP A 89 10.13 -36.92 -14.02
N VAL A 90 10.80 -36.08 -14.83
CA VAL A 90 10.22 -35.48 -16.03
C VAL A 90 11.02 -35.88 -17.26
N THR A 91 10.63 -37.00 -17.87
CA THR A 91 11.24 -37.46 -19.12
C THR A 91 10.82 -36.57 -20.29
N LYS A 92 11.61 -36.57 -21.38
CA LYS A 92 11.28 -35.92 -22.65
C LYS A 92 9.91 -36.29 -23.21
N GLN A 93 9.37 -37.45 -22.85
CA GLN A 93 8.06 -37.88 -23.34
C GLN A 93 6.88 -37.23 -22.62
N SER A 94 7.12 -36.65 -21.44
CA SER A 94 6.11 -35.85 -20.74
C SER A 94 5.63 -34.70 -21.62
N ALA A 95 4.31 -34.50 -21.68
CA ALA A 95 3.68 -33.43 -22.44
C ALA A 95 4.14 -32.03 -22.00
N ALA A 96 4.48 -31.87 -20.72
CA ALA A 96 4.92 -30.60 -20.14
C ALA A 96 6.46 -30.44 -20.11
N SER A 97 7.25 -31.41 -20.59
CA SER A 97 8.72 -31.41 -20.47
C SER A 97 9.37 -30.13 -21.01
N GLY A 98 8.94 -29.69 -22.20
CA GLY A 98 9.39 -28.43 -22.81
C GLY A 98 9.10 -27.21 -21.94
N ALA A 99 7.85 -27.08 -21.51
CA ALA A 99 7.38 -25.97 -20.69
C ALA A 99 8.08 -25.93 -19.32
N ILE A 100 8.19 -27.08 -18.65
CA ILE A 100 8.84 -27.22 -17.34
C ILE A 100 10.30 -26.78 -17.43
N GLN A 101 11.04 -27.30 -18.42
CA GLN A 101 12.44 -26.98 -18.57
C GLN A 101 12.64 -25.49 -18.92
N SER A 102 11.81 -24.92 -19.81
CA SER A 102 11.92 -23.51 -20.18
C SER A 102 11.59 -22.57 -19.01
N ALA A 103 10.57 -22.88 -18.23
CA ALA A 103 10.23 -22.11 -17.02
C ALA A 103 11.29 -22.25 -15.92
N SER A 104 11.96 -23.40 -15.82
CA SER A 104 13.05 -23.61 -14.88
C SER A 104 14.30 -22.80 -15.25
N GLU A 105 14.64 -22.73 -16.55
CA GLU A 105 15.77 -21.91 -17.05
C GLU A 105 15.59 -20.41 -16.75
N LEU A 106 14.35 -19.94 -16.65
CA LEU A 106 14.03 -18.56 -16.26
C LEU A 106 13.84 -18.37 -14.74
N GLY A 107 14.04 -19.42 -13.94
CA GLY A 107 13.87 -19.38 -12.49
C GLY A 107 12.42 -19.22 -12.03
N ILE A 108 11.43 -19.44 -12.90
CA ILE A 108 10.00 -19.35 -12.56
C ILE A 108 9.59 -20.58 -11.76
N ILE A 109 10.10 -21.74 -12.18
CA ILE A 109 9.87 -23.03 -11.56
C ILE A 109 11.16 -23.53 -10.91
N ASN A 110 11.01 -23.98 -9.66
CA ASN A 110 12.02 -24.75 -8.96
C ASN A 110 11.50 -26.18 -8.72
N GLY A 111 12.40 -27.14 -8.80
CA GLY A 111 12.15 -28.50 -8.31
C GLY A 111 12.32 -28.60 -6.81
N TYR A 112 12.20 -29.83 -6.31
CA TYR A 112 12.49 -30.19 -4.94
C TYR A 112 13.98 -30.50 -4.78
N THR A 113 14.45 -30.52 -3.53
CA THR A 113 15.87 -30.77 -3.20
C THR A 113 16.35 -32.17 -3.58
N ASP A 114 15.42 -33.10 -3.82
CA ASP A 114 15.67 -34.46 -4.33
C ASP A 114 15.87 -34.52 -5.86
N GLY A 115 15.83 -33.38 -6.56
CA GLY A 115 15.99 -33.30 -8.01
C GLY A 115 14.72 -33.61 -8.81
N THR A 116 13.56 -33.75 -8.15
CA THR A 116 12.27 -33.98 -8.82
C THR A 116 11.49 -32.67 -9.05
N PHE A 117 10.55 -32.67 -10.00
CA PHE A 117 9.58 -31.59 -10.20
C PHE A 117 8.17 -31.94 -9.72
N ARG A 118 7.80 -33.22 -9.74
CA ARG A 118 6.50 -33.79 -9.39
C ARG A 118 5.36 -33.23 -10.23
N PRO A 119 5.35 -33.49 -11.55
CA PRO A 119 4.41 -32.85 -12.48
C PRO A 119 2.94 -33.17 -12.22
N ASP A 120 2.64 -34.32 -11.61
CA ASP A 120 1.28 -34.78 -11.36
C ASP A 120 0.70 -34.35 -9.99
N GLU A 121 1.53 -33.77 -9.11
CA GLU A 121 1.05 -33.20 -7.85
C GLU A 121 0.16 -31.97 -8.12
N ARG A 122 -0.87 -31.79 -7.28
CA ARG A 122 -1.79 -30.66 -7.38
C ARG A 122 -1.12 -29.37 -6.93
N VAL A 123 -1.37 -28.28 -7.67
CA VAL A 123 -0.92 -26.94 -7.29
C VAL A 123 -1.84 -26.39 -6.22
N ASN A 124 -1.27 -25.93 -5.11
CA ASN A 124 -1.98 -25.18 -4.08
C ASN A 124 -1.84 -23.66 -4.24
N ARG A 125 -2.59 -22.91 -3.44
CA ARG A 125 -2.62 -21.43 -3.49
C ARG A 125 -1.26 -20.78 -3.24
N SER A 126 -0.46 -21.30 -2.30
CA SER A 126 0.89 -20.77 -2.04
C SER A 126 1.84 -20.99 -3.21
N GLN A 127 1.81 -22.18 -3.82
CA GLN A 127 2.60 -22.50 -5.01
C GLN A 127 2.17 -21.65 -6.21
N MET A 128 0.86 -21.42 -6.40
CA MET A 128 0.34 -20.49 -7.40
C MET A 128 0.90 -19.08 -7.20
N ALA A 129 0.88 -18.56 -5.97
CA ALA A 129 1.40 -17.22 -5.67
C ALA A 129 2.88 -17.12 -6.05
N SER A 130 3.70 -18.11 -5.66
CA SER A 130 5.12 -18.16 -6.01
C SER A 130 5.38 -18.27 -7.51
N LEU A 131 4.59 -19.05 -8.23
CA LEU A 131 4.72 -19.19 -9.69
C LEU A 131 4.43 -17.86 -10.39
N LEU A 132 3.32 -17.19 -10.05
CA LEU A 132 2.94 -15.92 -10.68
C LEU A 132 3.87 -14.78 -10.26
N ALA A 133 4.27 -14.70 -8.99
CA ALA A 133 5.21 -13.69 -8.51
C ALA A 133 6.54 -13.74 -9.29
N ARG A 134 7.06 -14.94 -9.57
CA ARG A 134 8.30 -15.09 -10.36
C ARG A 134 8.07 -14.89 -11.85
N ALA A 135 6.99 -15.46 -12.42
CA ALA A 135 6.66 -15.34 -13.84
C ALA A 135 6.52 -13.88 -14.28
N PHE A 136 5.85 -13.06 -13.47
CA PHE A 136 5.59 -11.65 -13.77
C PHE A 136 6.56 -10.69 -13.07
N LYS A 137 7.60 -11.21 -12.41
CA LYS A 137 8.62 -10.44 -11.67
C LYS A 137 7.99 -9.40 -10.75
N LEU A 138 6.96 -9.81 -10.02
CA LEU A 138 6.21 -8.92 -9.14
C LEU A 138 7.12 -8.40 -8.02
N VAL A 139 6.99 -7.10 -7.73
CA VAL A 139 7.75 -6.43 -6.68
C VAL A 139 6.96 -6.49 -5.37
N ASP A 140 7.70 -6.59 -4.26
CA ASP A 140 7.08 -6.62 -2.94
C ASP A 140 6.44 -5.25 -2.68
N GLU A 141 5.14 -5.27 -2.43
CA GLU A 141 4.34 -4.09 -2.12
C GLU A 141 3.54 -4.38 -0.86
N GLU A 142 3.15 -3.32 -0.15
CA GLU A 142 2.31 -3.48 1.03
C GLU A 142 0.91 -3.99 0.67
N ALA A 143 0.70 -5.28 0.95
CA ALA A 143 -0.58 -5.96 0.86
C ALA A 143 -1.11 -6.42 2.23
N LEU A 144 -2.40 -6.75 2.26
CA LEU A 144 -3.11 -7.30 3.42
C LEU A 144 -2.37 -8.52 4.01
N LEU A 145 -2.35 -8.58 5.34
CA LEU A 145 -1.88 -9.75 6.08
C LEU A 145 -3.03 -10.73 6.27
N PHE A 146 -2.74 -12.02 6.19
CA PHE A 146 -3.71 -13.07 6.46
C PHE A 146 -3.37 -13.80 7.75
N ASN A 147 -4.41 -14.14 8.51
CA ASN A 147 -4.28 -14.77 9.82
C ASN A 147 -3.60 -16.15 9.76
N ASP A 148 -3.69 -16.82 8.60
CA ASP A 148 -3.16 -18.17 8.35
C ASP A 148 -1.86 -18.18 7.51
N VAL A 149 -1.23 -17.02 7.33
CA VAL A 149 0.06 -16.90 6.62
C VAL A 149 1.08 -16.21 7.52
N PRO A 150 1.84 -16.97 8.34
CA PRO A 150 2.85 -16.38 9.21
C PRO A 150 3.99 -15.75 8.39
N VAL A 151 4.62 -14.71 8.93
CA VAL A 151 5.77 -14.02 8.29
C VAL A 151 6.93 -14.97 7.97
N SER A 152 7.05 -16.08 8.71
CA SER A 152 8.05 -17.12 8.48
C SER A 152 7.70 -18.11 7.38
N ALA A 153 6.51 -18.04 6.77
CA ALA A 153 6.13 -18.95 5.68
C ALA A 153 6.93 -18.67 4.41
N ASP A 154 7.37 -19.72 3.72
CA ASP A 154 8.20 -19.59 2.50
C ASP A 154 7.52 -18.74 1.41
N ALA A 155 6.19 -18.87 1.26
CA ALA A 155 5.42 -18.12 0.28
C ALA A 155 4.91 -16.75 0.79
N TYR A 156 5.30 -16.31 2.00
CA TYR A 156 4.76 -15.08 2.61
C TYR A 156 4.92 -13.85 1.70
N SER A 157 6.14 -13.60 1.20
CA SER A 157 6.40 -12.47 0.30
C SER A 157 5.67 -12.64 -1.06
N ASP A 158 5.66 -13.85 -1.63
CA ASP A 158 5.01 -14.09 -2.92
C ASP A 158 3.48 -13.92 -2.86
N ILE A 159 2.86 -14.31 -1.74
CA ILE A 159 1.44 -14.08 -1.47
C ILE A 159 1.14 -12.59 -1.42
N ARG A 160 1.96 -11.79 -0.74
CA ARG A 160 1.78 -10.33 -0.69
C ARG A 160 1.87 -9.68 -2.07
N LYS A 161 2.85 -10.08 -2.87
CA LYS A 161 3.03 -9.58 -4.25
C LYS A 161 1.81 -9.81 -5.12
N VAL A 162 1.24 -11.02 -5.12
CA VAL A 162 0.08 -11.32 -5.98
C VAL A 162 -1.19 -10.60 -5.52
N ILE A 163 -1.34 -10.30 -4.22
CA ILE A 163 -2.45 -9.48 -3.73
C ILE A 163 -2.28 -8.04 -4.17
N ALA A 164 -1.11 -7.44 -3.95
CA ALA A 164 -0.83 -6.07 -4.36
C ALA A 164 -1.01 -5.87 -5.87
N PHE A 165 -0.69 -6.90 -6.64
CA PHE A 165 -0.88 -6.92 -8.09
C PHE A 165 -2.33 -7.18 -8.55
N GLY A 166 -3.28 -7.33 -7.63
CA GLY A 166 -4.71 -7.51 -7.95
C GLY A 166 -5.07 -8.90 -8.48
N VAL A 167 -4.24 -9.91 -8.21
CA VAL A 167 -4.52 -11.29 -8.66
C VAL A 167 -5.56 -11.95 -7.75
N THR A 168 -5.49 -11.71 -6.44
CA THR A 168 -6.36 -12.33 -5.43
C THR A 168 -6.54 -11.43 -4.22
N GLU A 169 -7.72 -11.46 -3.60
CA GLU A 169 -8.02 -10.74 -2.35
C GLU A 169 -8.02 -11.66 -1.11
N GLY A 170 -7.91 -12.98 -1.31
CA GLY A 170 -8.04 -13.96 -0.22
C GLY A 170 -9.50 -14.31 0.03
N TYR A 171 -9.83 -14.69 1.26
CA TYR A 171 -11.18 -15.01 1.69
C TYR A 171 -11.70 -13.93 2.65
N SER A 172 -13.02 -13.76 2.71
CA SER A 172 -13.68 -12.76 3.54
C SER A 172 -13.48 -12.95 5.05
N ASP A 173 -13.03 -14.13 5.47
CA ASP A 173 -12.67 -14.47 6.86
C ASP A 173 -11.24 -14.03 7.24
N GLY A 174 -10.54 -13.32 6.36
CA GLY A 174 -9.16 -12.87 6.60
C GLY A 174 -8.12 -13.99 6.44
N THR A 175 -8.46 -15.08 5.74
CA THR A 175 -7.53 -16.17 5.42
C THR A 175 -7.10 -16.17 3.96
N PHE A 176 -5.91 -16.73 3.69
CA PHE A 176 -5.44 -17.01 2.34
C PHE A 176 -5.65 -18.47 1.92
N ARG A 177 -5.66 -19.40 2.87
CA ARG A 177 -5.71 -20.86 2.69
C ARG A 177 -4.57 -21.41 1.81
N PRO A 178 -3.30 -21.22 2.21
CA PRO A 178 -2.13 -21.46 1.36
C PRO A 178 -1.99 -22.90 0.84
N THR A 179 -2.52 -23.89 1.58
CA THR A 179 -2.41 -25.32 1.26
C THR A 179 -3.57 -25.85 0.42
N THR A 180 -4.62 -25.06 0.19
CA THR A 180 -5.79 -25.49 -0.61
C THR A 180 -5.39 -25.66 -2.08
N SER A 181 -5.70 -26.82 -2.64
CA SER A 181 -5.51 -27.12 -4.08
C SER A 181 -6.46 -26.31 -4.95
N LEU A 182 -6.00 -25.92 -6.14
CA LEU A 182 -6.75 -25.08 -7.06
C LEU A 182 -7.46 -25.88 -8.15
N THR A 183 -8.71 -25.51 -8.39
CA THR A 183 -9.41 -25.94 -9.62
C THR A 183 -8.86 -25.20 -10.84
N ARG A 184 -9.12 -25.77 -12.00
CA ARG A 184 -8.71 -25.21 -13.28
C ARG A 184 -9.34 -23.85 -13.56
N ALA A 185 -10.60 -23.66 -13.19
CA ALA A 185 -11.25 -22.36 -13.27
C ALA A 185 -10.62 -21.33 -12.32
N GLN A 186 -10.29 -21.71 -11.08
CA GLN A 186 -9.63 -20.81 -10.13
C GLN A 186 -8.22 -20.41 -10.61
N PHE A 187 -7.41 -21.36 -11.08
CA PHE A 187 -6.10 -21.06 -11.62
C PHE A 187 -6.19 -20.16 -12.86
N SER A 188 -7.18 -20.40 -13.73
CA SER A 188 -7.47 -19.54 -14.89
C SER A 188 -7.78 -18.12 -14.48
N ALA A 189 -8.59 -17.93 -13.43
CA ALA A 189 -8.88 -16.60 -12.92
C ALA A 189 -7.61 -15.86 -12.44
N PHE A 190 -6.74 -16.54 -11.68
CA PHE A 190 -5.48 -15.93 -11.22
C PHE A 190 -4.53 -15.60 -12.38
N LEU A 191 -4.37 -16.51 -13.34
CA LEU A 191 -3.48 -16.31 -14.48
C LEU A 191 -3.98 -15.19 -15.41
N ALA A 192 -5.29 -15.13 -15.67
CA ALA A 192 -5.88 -14.05 -16.47
C ALA A 192 -5.64 -12.67 -15.83
N ARG A 193 -5.83 -12.54 -14.50
CA ARG A 193 -5.55 -11.30 -13.76
C ARG A 193 -4.08 -10.90 -13.77
N ALA A 194 -3.18 -11.88 -13.68
CA ALA A 194 -1.75 -11.60 -13.76
C ALA A 194 -1.36 -11.11 -15.17
N THR A 195 -1.98 -11.68 -16.21
CA THR A 195 -1.63 -11.41 -17.62
C THR A 195 -2.27 -10.13 -18.15
N ASN A 196 -3.50 -9.82 -17.74
CA ASN A 196 -4.30 -8.72 -18.29
C ASN A 196 -4.92 -7.89 -17.15
N ASP A 197 -4.62 -6.59 -17.16
CA ASP A 197 -4.99 -5.63 -16.13
C ASP A 197 -6.50 -5.39 -16.03
N THR A 198 -7.25 -5.53 -17.13
CA THR A 198 -8.71 -5.40 -17.15
C THR A 198 -9.43 -6.41 -16.25
N PHE A 199 -8.80 -7.56 -15.98
CA PHE A 199 -9.35 -8.56 -15.06
C PHE A 199 -8.92 -8.35 -13.60
N ARG A 200 -7.87 -7.54 -13.35
CA ARG A 200 -7.30 -7.38 -12.00
C ARG A 200 -8.35 -6.86 -11.04
N LEU A 201 -8.32 -7.40 -9.83
CA LEU A 201 -9.11 -6.90 -8.73
C LEU A 201 -8.64 -5.48 -8.41
N LYS A 202 -9.59 -4.59 -8.10
CA LYS A 202 -9.27 -3.27 -7.56
C LYS A 202 -8.60 -3.47 -6.19
N VAL A 203 -7.29 -3.25 -6.13
CA VAL A 203 -6.55 -3.27 -4.86
C VAL A 203 -6.66 -1.89 -4.23
N PHE A 204 -7.56 -1.77 -3.27
CA PHE A 204 -7.65 -0.54 -2.51
C PHE A 204 -6.51 -0.46 -1.50
N ALA A 205 -5.87 0.71 -1.39
CA ALA A 205 -4.84 0.94 -0.39
C ALA A 205 -5.39 0.59 1.01
N CYS A 206 -4.64 -0.23 1.75
CA CYS A 206 -5.02 -0.68 3.09
C CYS A 206 -6.36 -1.45 3.15
N GLY A 207 -6.87 -1.96 2.03
CA GLY A 207 -8.17 -2.63 1.96
C GLY A 207 -9.38 -1.69 2.08
N TYR A 208 -9.19 -0.37 1.99
CA TYR A 208 -10.27 0.60 2.17
C TYR A 208 -11.01 0.91 0.87
N ASN A 209 -12.28 0.53 0.75
CA ASN A 209 -13.10 0.93 -0.39
C ASN A 209 -13.54 2.42 -0.27
N PRO A 210 -13.03 3.34 -1.11
CA PRO A 210 -13.41 4.76 -1.06
C PRO A 210 -14.88 4.99 -1.45
N GLU A 211 -15.52 4.08 -2.18
CA GLU A 211 -16.93 4.20 -2.56
C GLU A 211 -17.88 3.96 -1.38
N SER A 212 -17.38 3.41 -0.27
CA SER A 212 -18.20 3.12 0.92
C SER A 212 -18.78 4.37 1.59
N ARG A 213 -18.11 5.53 1.46
CA ARG A 213 -18.46 6.79 2.15
C ARG A 213 -18.58 6.64 3.68
N VAL A 214 -17.87 5.66 4.23
CA VAL A 214 -17.78 5.41 5.67
C VAL A 214 -16.32 5.59 6.07
N ASN A 215 -16.08 6.13 7.27
CA ASN A 215 -14.72 6.19 7.81
C ASN A 215 -14.21 4.76 8.02
N PRO A 216 -12.99 4.42 7.57
CA PRO A 216 -12.38 3.14 7.90
C PRO A 216 -12.18 3.00 9.42
N ASP A 217 -11.94 1.77 9.87
CA ASP A 217 -11.48 1.53 11.24
C ASP A 217 -10.14 2.24 11.52
N SER A 218 -9.78 2.32 12.81
CA SER A 218 -8.64 3.12 13.25
C SER A 218 -7.31 2.66 12.63
N GLN A 219 -7.13 1.35 12.44
CA GLN A 219 -5.87 0.82 11.90
C GLN A 219 -5.82 0.89 10.38
N THR A 220 -6.96 0.75 9.70
CA THR A 220 -7.05 1.05 8.27
C THR A 220 -6.76 2.53 7.99
N MET A 221 -7.27 3.46 8.80
CA MET A 221 -6.94 4.89 8.68
C MET A 221 -5.46 5.18 9.00
N ASN A 222 -4.94 4.53 10.05
CA ASN A 222 -3.52 4.59 10.40
C ASN A 222 -2.64 4.17 9.21
N CYS A 223 -3.06 3.13 8.48
CA CYS A 223 -2.42 2.68 7.26
C CYS A 223 -2.47 3.70 6.14
N LEU A 224 -3.64 4.26 5.82
CA LEU A 224 -3.79 5.25 4.75
C LEU A 224 -2.88 6.47 5.01
N LEU A 225 -2.88 7.00 6.22
CA LEU A 225 -2.03 8.14 6.62
C LEU A 225 -0.54 7.78 6.57
N THR A 226 -0.14 6.62 7.10
CA THR A 226 1.28 6.20 7.10
C THR A 226 1.80 6.01 5.69
N LYS A 227 1.01 5.32 4.85
CA LYS A 227 1.37 5.01 3.48
C LYS A 227 1.52 6.28 2.65
N ALA A 228 0.52 7.17 2.68
CA ALA A 228 0.58 8.43 1.95
C ALA A 228 1.78 9.28 2.37
N ALA A 229 2.06 9.35 3.68
CA ALA A 229 3.23 10.06 4.20
C ALA A 229 4.56 9.49 3.67
N ARG A 230 4.76 8.16 3.78
CA ARG A 230 5.98 7.46 3.31
C ARG A 230 6.17 7.52 1.80
N GLN A 231 5.08 7.56 1.03
CA GLN A 231 5.11 7.58 -0.44
C GLN A 231 5.20 8.99 -1.02
N SER A 232 4.99 10.02 -0.21
CA SER A 232 5.15 11.41 -0.65
C SER A 232 6.59 11.71 -1.09
N GLU A 233 6.76 12.62 -2.06
CA GLU A 233 8.08 13.05 -2.56
C GLU A 233 9.00 13.52 -1.41
N ALA A 234 8.44 14.27 -0.47
CA ALA A 234 9.17 14.79 0.68
C ALA A 234 9.40 13.76 1.80
N GLN A 235 8.80 12.56 1.70
CA GLN A 235 8.76 11.55 2.77
C GLN A 235 8.43 12.21 4.12
N ILE A 236 7.29 12.93 4.18
CA ILE A 236 6.87 13.60 5.42
C ILE A 236 6.80 12.57 6.56
N PRO A 237 7.27 12.92 7.78
CA PRO A 237 7.12 12.06 8.94
C PRO A 237 5.64 11.67 9.15
N PRO A 238 5.29 10.38 9.11
CA PRO A 238 3.92 9.92 9.36
C PRO A 238 3.36 10.43 10.70
N GLU A 239 4.21 10.61 11.70
CA GLU A 239 3.84 11.13 13.02
C GLU A 239 3.29 12.56 12.92
N ILE A 240 3.89 13.41 12.10
CA ILE A 240 3.44 14.79 11.87
C ILE A 240 2.08 14.78 11.18
N LEU A 241 1.95 14.03 10.07
CA LEU A 241 0.71 13.98 9.30
C LEU A 241 -0.46 13.45 10.16
N LYS A 242 -0.24 12.37 10.90
CA LYS A 242 -1.22 11.79 11.82
C LYS A 242 -1.65 12.75 12.93
N SER A 243 -0.71 13.55 13.43
CA SER A 243 -0.99 14.56 14.45
C SER A 243 -1.80 15.71 13.89
N VAL A 244 -1.48 16.19 12.67
CA VAL A 244 -2.29 17.18 11.94
C VAL A 244 -3.70 16.66 11.73
N ALA A 245 -3.87 15.49 11.11
CA ALA A 245 -5.17 14.84 10.91
C ALA A 245 -5.97 14.67 12.21
N SER A 246 -5.28 14.41 13.33
CA SER A 246 -5.93 14.29 14.64
C SER A 246 -6.46 15.62 15.16
N ILE A 247 -5.74 16.72 14.91
CA ILE A 247 -6.16 18.07 15.30
C ILE A 247 -7.25 18.60 14.38
N GLU A 248 -7.17 18.31 13.08
CA GLU A 248 -8.14 18.79 12.08
C GLU A 248 -9.52 18.15 12.23
N SER A 249 -9.57 16.81 12.32
CA SER A 249 -10.86 16.10 12.24
C SER A 249 -10.97 14.91 13.19
N ASN A 250 -9.93 14.65 13.99
CA ASN A 250 -9.77 13.40 14.72
C ASN A 250 -9.89 12.18 13.78
N TRP A 251 -9.22 12.26 12.62
CA TRP A 251 -9.18 11.23 11.57
C TRP A 251 -10.54 10.92 10.92
N LYS A 252 -11.43 11.90 10.82
CA LYS A 252 -12.77 11.71 10.21
C LYS A 252 -12.87 12.43 8.87
N GLN A 253 -13.12 11.66 7.82
CA GLN A 253 -13.53 12.17 6.52
C GLN A 253 -15.04 12.44 6.47
N PHE A 254 -15.83 11.54 7.08
CA PHE A 254 -17.30 11.56 7.01
C PHE A 254 -17.94 11.74 8.40
N ASP A 255 -19.14 12.31 8.43
CA ASP A 255 -20.02 12.29 9.59
C ASP A 255 -20.75 10.93 9.71
N GLU A 256 -21.64 10.81 10.71
CA GLU A 256 -22.43 9.60 10.95
C GLU A 256 -23.42 9.25 9.82
N ASN A 257 -23.72 10.20 8.93
CA ASN A 257 -24.62 10.04 7.80
C ASN A 257 -23.87 9.81 6.48
N GLY A 258 -22.55 9.64 6.51
CA GLY A 258 -21.71 9.48 5.33
C GLY A 258 -21.51 10.76 4.51
N LYS A 259 -21.82 11.94 5.09
CA LYS A 259 -21.53 13.24 4.46
C LYS A 259 -20.11 13.67 4.80
N PRO A 260 -19.39 14.37 3.90
CA PRO A 260 -18.06 14.87 4.21
C PRO A 260 -18.12 15.82 5.41
N VAL A 261 -17.14 15.70 6.31
CA VAL A 261 -16.94 16.68 7.39
C VAL A 261 -16.50 17.99 6.76
N ILE A 262 -17.25 19.07 6.98
CA ILE A 262 -16.93 20.42 6.51
C ILE A 262 -16.94 21.37 7.71
N SER A 263 -15.82 22.03 8.00
CA SER A 263 -15.73 23.03 9.07
C SER A 263 -16.41 24.35 8.71
N ALA A 264 -16.56 25.23 9.70
CA ALA A 264 -17.16 26.56 9.53
C ALA A 264 -16.39 27.47 8.55
N ASP A 265 -15.09 27.23 8.35
CA ASP A 265 -14.26 27.92 7.36
C ASP A 265 -14.17 27.19 6.01
N ASN A 266 -15.10 26.25 5.75
CA ASN A 266 -15.19 25.41 4.56
C ASN A 266 -14.02 24.43 4.37
N GLY A 267 -13.31 24.08 5.45
CA GLY A 267 -12.29 23.03 5.41
C GLY A 267 -12.91 21.67 5.14
N ILE A 268 -12.43 20.99 4.11
CA ILE A 268 -13.03 19.73 3.63
C ILE A 268 -12.29 18.51 4.20
N GLY A 269 -13.05 17.59 4.79
CA GLY A 269 -12.66 16.21 5.06
C GLY A 269 -11.59 16.04 6.14
N LEU A 270 -10.88 14.92 6.10
CA LEU A 270 -9.97 14.49 7.15
C LEU A 270 -8.87 15.53 7.44
N MET A 271 -8.34 16.15 6.40
CA MET A 271 -7.27 17.14 6.47
C MET A 271 -7.77 18.60 6.49
N GLN A 272 -9.09 18.82 6.46
CA GLN A 272 -9.75 20.13 6.49
C GLN A 272 -9.19 21.13 5.46
N ILE A 273 -9.12 20.72 4.20
CA ILE A 273 -8.57 21.53 3.10
C ILE A 273 -9.49 22.71 2.78
N THR A 274 -9.01 23.94 2.95
CA THR A 274 -9.77 25.18 2.74
C THR A 274 -9.46 25.87 1.40
N ASP A 275 -8.20 25.89 0.97
CA ASP A 275 -7.80 26.38 -0.35
C ASP A 275 -7.90 25.24 -1.37
N THR A 276 -8.99 25.23 -2.13
CA THR A 276 -9.32 24.14 -3.07
C THR A 276 -8.87 24.43 -4.50
N TYR A 277 -8.18 25.55 -4.74
CA TYR A 277 -7.72 25.91 -6.07
C TYR A 277 -6.74 24.86 -6.62
N GLY A 278 -7.06 24.27 -7.77
CA GLY A 278 -6.26 23.22 -8.41
C GLY A 278 -6.58 21.80 -7.95
N PHE A 279 -7.51 21.62 -6.99
CA PHE A 279 -7.96 20.30 -6.54
C PHE A 279 -9.33 19.94 -7.11
N ASP A 280 -9.57 18.64 -7.28
CA ASP A 280 -10.91 18.09 -7.53
C ASP A 280 -11.70 18.10 -6.22
N VAL A 281 -12.66 19.03 -6.13
CA VAL A 281 -13.47 19.24 -4.91
C VAL A 281 -14.34 18.03 -4.56
N GLU A 282 -14.82 17.28 -5.54
CA GLU A 282 -15.64 16.08 -5.27
C GLU A 282 -14.76 14.96 -4.71
N ARG A 283 -13.55 14.80 -5.24
CA ARG A 283 -12.58 13.87 -4.65
C ARG A 283 -12.13 14.31 -3.27
N LEU A 284 -11.92 15.60 -3.02
CA LEU A 284 -11.60 16.09 -1.65
C LEU A 284 -12.67 15.70 -0.63
N LYS A 285 -13.94 15.66 -1.04
CA LYS A 285 -15.07 15.28 -0.18
C LYS A 285 -15.20 13.78 0.01
N TYR A 286 -14.99 12.97 -1.03
CA TYR A 286 -15.40 11.57 -1.03
C TYR A 286 -14.27 10.56 -1.17
N ASP A 287 -13.06 10.98 -1.53
CA ASP A 287 -11.88 10.14 -1.64
C ASP A 287 -10.94 10.46 -0.47
N VAL A 288 -10.93 9.57 0.54
CA VAL A 288 -10.09 9.69 1.75
C VAL A 288 -8.61 9.82 1.37
N ALA A 289 -8.13 9.02 0.41
CA ALA A 289 -6.72 9.04 0.03
C ALA A 289 -6.36 10.37 -0.64
N TYR A 290 -7.22 10.86 -1.54
CA TYR A 290 -7.02 12.17 -2.18
C TYR A 290 -7.04 13.33 -1.18
N ASN A 291 -7.91 13.28 -0.17
CA ASN A 291 -7.93 14.29 0.89
C ASN A 291 -6.63 14.28 1.71
N ILE A 292 -6.10 13.09 2.05
CA ILE A 292 -4.80 12.95 2.72
C ILE A 292 -3.67 13.50 1.85
N GLU A 293 -3.63 13.15 0.57
CA GLU A 293 -2.63 13.62 -0.41
C GLU A 293 -2.63 15.15 -0.53
N ALA A 294 -3.80 15.78 -0.61
CA ALA A 294 -3.93 17.22 -0.63
C ALA A 294 -3.35 17.86 0.65
N GLY A 295 -3.63 17.30 1.83
CA GLY A 295 -3.07 17.77 3.10
C GLY A 295 -1.53 17.66 3.14
N ILE A 296 -0.98 16.57 2.60
CA ILE A 296 0.47 16.41 2.42
C ILE A 296 1.02 17.51 1.49
N GLU A 297 0.35 17.78 0.37
CA GLU A 297 0.78 18.82 -0.57
C GLU A 297 0.89 20.19 0.10
N PHE A 298 -0.08 20.57 0.94
CA PHE A 298 -0.03 21.81 1.72
C PHE A 298 1.14 21.83 2.71
N LEU A 299 1.36 20.74 3.45
CA LEU A 299 2.49 20.65 4.38
C LEU A 299 3.83 20.75 3.66
N VAL A 300 3.99 20.07 2.51
CA VAL A 300 5.21 20.10 1.70
C VAL A 300 5.44 21.47 1.08
N LYS A 301 4.39 22.09 0.53
CA LYS A 301 4.43 23.47 0.02
C LYS A 301 4.88 24.41 1.13
N ASN A 302 4.31 24.28 2.32
CA ASN A 302 4.71 25.07 3.48
C ASN A 302 6.15 24.80 3.92
N PHE A 303 6.63 23.56 3.89
CA PHE A 303 8.01 23.22 4.20
C PHE A 303 9.02 23.85 3.22
N LYS A 304 8.61 24.04 1.95
CA LYS A 304 9.45 24.65 0.89
C LYS A 304 9.42 26.19 0.91
N ARG A 305 8.39 26.83 1.48
CA ARG A 305 8.23 28.30 1.53
C ARG A 305 9.49 29.05 1.99
N SER A 306 9.78 30.17 1.34
CA SER A 306 10.95 31.02 1.64
C SER A 306 10.68 32.05 2.74
N ASP A 307 9.42 32.40 2.96
CA ASP A 307 9.03 33.42 3.95
C ASP A 307 9.04 32.86 5.39
N LEU A 308 8.89 31.55 5.54
CA LEU A 308 8.90 30.86 6.82
C LEU A 308 10.33 30.62 7.34
N PRO A 309 10.55 30.62 8.66
CA PRO A 309 11.83 30.22 9.22
C PRO A 309 12.13 28.74 9.00
N LYS A 310 13.41 28.41 8.99
CA LYS A 310 13.93 27.06 8.77
C LYS A 310 14.93 26.67 9.85
N PHE A 311 15.18 25.38 9.98
CA PHE A 311 16.25 24.86 10.81
C PHE A 311 17.54 24.73 10.01
N VAL A 312 18.68 24.78 10.69
CA VAL A 312 19.97 24.43 10.06
C VAL A 312 19.87 23.03 9.44
N ASN A 313 20.38 22.90 8.20
CA ASN A 313 20.31 21.70 7.35
C ASN A 313 18.90 21.25 6.89
N HIS A 314 17.82 21.95 7.31
CA HIS A 314 16.43 21.83 6.83
C HIS A 314 16.02 20.47 6.24
N ASN A 315 16.16 19.40 7.03
CA ASN A 315 15.94 18.03 6.60
C ASN A 315 14.50 17.54 6.94
N PRO A 316 13.72 17.05 5.96
CA PRO A 316 12.35 16.56 6.20
C PRO A 316 12.26 15.30 7.05
N ALA A 317 13.36 14.54 7.24
CA ALA A 317 13.36 13.35 8.08
C ALA A 317 13.25 13.64 9.59
N TYR A 318 13.41 14.91 10.00
CA TYR A 318 13.38 15.32 11.40
C TYR A 318 12.06 15.97 11.78
N LEU A 319 11.48 15.55 12.91
CA LEU A 319 10.17 16.01 13.36
C LEU A 319 10.14 17.53 13.56
N GLU A 320 11.08 18.08 14.33
CA GLU A 320 11.12 19.51 14.70
C GLU A 320 11.26 20.44 13.48
N HIS A 321 11.85 19.94 12.38
CA HIS A 321 12.08 20.74 11.19
C HIS A 321 10.77 21.14 10.49
N TRP A 322 9.67 20.43 10.76
CA TRP A 322 8.34 20.74 10.24
C TRP A 322 7.60 21.81 11.05
N TYR A 323 8.13 22.28 12.19
CA TYR A 323 7.42 23.16 13.13
C TYR A 323 6.75 24.37 12.47
N PHE A 324 7.50 25.14 11.65
CA PHE A 324 6.96 26.32 10.97
C PHE A 324 6.04 25.96 9.79
N ALA A 325 6.27 24.81 9.14
CA ALA A 325 5.38 24.33 8.08
C ALA A 325 4.01 23.93 8.64
N VAL A 326 4.00 23.27 9.81
CA VAL A 326 2.79 22.94 10.57
C VAL A 326 2.10 24.21 11.05
N MET A 327 2.83 25.19 11.59
CA MET A 327 2.24 26.50 11.94
C MET A 327 1.54 27.14 10.73
N ALA A 328 2.20 27.12 9.57
CA ALA A 328 1.67 27.69 8.34
C ALA A 328 0.48 26.91 7.76
N TYR A 329 0.28 25.65 8.15
CA TYR A 329 -0.89 24.86 7.75
C TYR A 329 -2.19 25.49 8.23
N ASN A 330 -2.23 25.96 9.49
CA ASN A 330 -3.33 26.75 10.03
C ASN A 330 -3.14 28.27 9.86
N GLY A 331 -2.05 28.68 9.20
CA GLY A 331 -1.70 30.07 8.94
C GLY A 331 -0.81 30.70 10.02
N THR A 332 0.04 31.64 9.59
CA THR A 332 0.98 32.36 10.47
C THR A 332 0.34 33.59 11.11
N LYS A 333 -0.86 33.43 11.69
CA LYS A 333 -1.60 34.52 12.36
C LYS A 333 -1.09 34.74 13.79
N PRO A 334 -1.29 35.92 14.41
CA PRO A 334 -0.87 36.21 15.78
C PRO A 334 -1.29 35.16 16.82
N LEU A 335 -2.48 34.58 16.65
CA LEU A 335 -3.01 33.50 17.50
C LEU A 335 -2.11 32.23 17.51
N ASN A 336 -1.36 32.00 16.44
CA ASN A 336 -0.43 30.88 16.27
C ASN A 336 1.02 31.23 16.67
N SER A 337 1.25 32.42 17.23
CA SER A 337 2.56 32.74 17.83
C SER A 337 2.92 31.72 18.90
N PRO A 338 4.17 31.19 18.94
CA PRO A 338 4.63 30.28 19.98
C PRO A 338 4.61 30.89 21.39
N PHE A 339 4.52 32.22 21.50
CA PHE A 339 4.56 32.96 22.76
C PHE A 339 3.41 33.96 22.87
N TYR A 340 2.92 34.18 24.08
CA TYR A 340 2.04 35.32 24.37
C TYR A 340 2.86 36.61 24.37
N LYS A 341 2.48 37.58 23.53
CA LYS A 341 3.22 38.85 23.34
C LYS A 341 3.47 39.59 24.65
N ALA A 342 2.45 39.68 25.51
CA ALA A 342 2.49 40.48 26.73
C ALA A 342 3.37 39.88 27.83
N THR A 343 3.53 38.55 27.87
CA THR A 343 4.22 37.87 28.98
C THR A 343 5.50 37.17 28.56
N GLY A 344 5.72 36.96 27.26
CA GLY A 344 6.80 36.13 26.72
C GLY A 344 6.68 34.64 27.06
N LYS A 345 5.61 34.22 27.75
CA LYS A 345 5.40 32.81 28.12
C LYS A 345 4.96 31.98 26.91
N PRO A 346 5.26 30.67 26.88
CA PRO A 346 4.80 29.77 25.82
C PRO A 346 3.27 29.81 25.66
N ASN A 347 2.80 29.75 24.42
CA ASN A 347 1.39 29.71 24.04
C ASN A 347 1.00 28.25 23.73
N PRO A 348 0.52 27.46 24.70
CA PRO A 348 0.13 26.07 24.44
C PRO A 348 -1.11 25.94 23.55
N THR A 349 -1.79 27.04 23.22
CA THR A 349 -2.98 27.01 22.37
C THR A 349 -2.68 27.27 20.90
N ALA A 350 -1.46 27.66 20.54
CA ALA A 350 -1.03 27.77 19.16
C ALA A 350 -1.17 26.43 18.44
N TYR A 351 -1.52 26.47 17.16
CA TYR A 351 -1.85 25.28 16.38
C TYR A 351 -0.73 24.22 16.39
N GLN A 352 0.50 24.61 16.06
CA GLN A 352 1.65 23.73 16.06
C GLN A 352 1.94 23.14 17.45
N GLU A 353 1.69 23.87 18.53
CA GLU A 353 1.85 23.35 19.90
C GLU A 353 0.84 22.25 20.23
N LYS A 354 -0.38 22.32 19.66
CA LYS A 354 -1.37 21.25 19.77
C LYS A 354 -0.94 20.00 18.99
N VAL A 355 -0.44 20.19 17.77
CA VAL A 355 0.07 19.09 16.93
C VAL A 355 1.24 18.37 17.61
N TYR A 356 2.23 19.10 18.12
CA TYR A 356 3.40 18.50 18.79
C TYR A 356 3.06 17.89 20.15
N ARG A 357 2.03 18.38 20.85
CA ARG A 357 1.50 17.69 22.03
C ARG A 357 0.81 16.38 21.68
N LYS A 358 0.17 16.29 20.50
CA LYS A 358 -0.43 15.03 20.03
C LYS A 358 0.65 13.99 19.74
N LEU A 359 1.79 14.37 19.15
CA LEU A 359 2.94 13.48 18.92
C LEU A 359 3.35 12.74 20.21
N SER A 360 3.49 13.47 21.33
CA SER A 360 3.95 12.89 22.59
C SER A 360 2.87 12.11 23.34
N LYS A 361 1.59 12.48 23.21
CA LYS A 361 0.49 11.84 23.95
C LYS A 361 -0.17 10.65 23.25
N ALA A 362 -0.14 10.59 21.92
CA ALA A 362 -0.80 9.53 21.15
C ALA A 362 0.06 8.26 20.98
N GLY A 363 1.18 8.18 21.71
CA GLY A 363 2.17 7.13 21.53
C GLY A 363 2.79 7.15 20.14
N LEU A 364 2.78 8.27 19.41
CA LEU A 364 3.42 8.38 18.09
C LEU A 364 4.94 8.50 18.21
N GLN A 365 5.43 9.10 19.29
CA GLN A 365 6.85 9.18 19.60
C GLN A 365 7.06 9.18 21.12
N GLN A 366 7.97 8.33 21.61
CA GLN A 366 8.33 8.29 23.05
C GLN A 366 9.51 9.22 23.39
N THR A 367 10.26 9.70 22.40
CA THR A 367 11.30 10.71 22.66
C THR A 367 10.69 12.07 22.94
N ASN A 368 11.24 12.79 23.92
CA ASN A 368 10.96 14.21 24.09
C ASN A 368 11.36 14.94 22.80
N ILE A 369 10.37 15.47 22.08
CA ILE A 369 10.58 16.46 21.02
C ILE A 369 11.51 17.53 21.57
N LYS A 370 12.55 17.88 20.81
CA LYS A 370 13.58 18.80 21.29
C LYS A 370 13.04 20.22 21.37
N ALA A 371 13.44 20.91 22.43
CA ALA A 371 13.13 22.32 22.57
C ALA A 371 13.81 23.11 21.44
N ILE A 372 13.02 23.96 20.79
CA ILE A 372 13.51 24.87 19.77
C ILE A 372 13.98 26.13 20.47
N ASN A 373 15.20 26.59 20.19
CA ASN A 373 15.73 27.80 20.81
C ASN A 373 15.14 29.06 20.15
N MET A 374 14.02 29.52 20.69
CA MET A 374 13.26 30.69 20.23
C MET A 374 12.78 31.56 21.39
N SER A 375 12.57 32.86 21.13
CA SER A 375 11.97 33.81 22.08
C SER A 375 10.89 34.65 21.41
N VAL A 376 10.11 35.39 22.22
CA VAL A 376 9.09 36.31 21.71
C VAL A 376 9.67 37.39 20.78
N ASP A 377 10.93 37.76 20.96
CA ASP A 377 11.59 38.81 20.17
C ASP A 377 11.86 38.41 18.72
N ASP A 378 11.90 37.10 18.44
CA ASP A 378 12.04 36.52 17.10
C ASP A 378 10.80 36.79 16.22
N PHE A 379 9.68 37.22 16.81
CA PHE A 379 8.38 37.39 16.16
C PHE A 379 7.85 38.83 16.28
N HIS A 380 7.57 39.47 15.14
CA HIS A 380 6.89 40.76 15.08
C HIS A 380 5.45 40.58 14.58
N TYR A 381 4.50 41.08 15.37
CA TYR A 381 3.07 41.03 15.06
C TYR A 381 2.29 41.95 16.02
N ASN A 382 1.10 42.37 15.59
CA ASN A 382 0.11 43.03 16.42
C ASN A 382 -0.92 41.97 16.87
N VAL A 383 -1.21 41.91 18.18
CA VAL A 383 -2.15 40.94 18.76
C VAL A 383 -3.59 41.14 18.29
N ASP A 384 -3.97 42.38 17.95
CA ASP A 384 -5.33 42.77 17.55
C ASP A 384 -5.51 42.80 16.03
N SER A 385 -4.53 42.28 15.27
CA SER A 385 -4.54 42.31 13.80
C SER A 385 -4.71 40.90 13.22
N ASP A 386 -5.32 40.85 12.04
CA ASP A 386 -5.38 39.67 11.18
C ASP A 386 -4.13 39.50 10.28
N LYS A 387 -3.17 40.41 10.33
CA LYS A 387 -1.94 40.33 9.53
C LYS A 387 -1.04 39.19 10.00
N ASN A 388 -0.33 38.59 9.05
CA ASN A 388 0.60 37.51 9.33
C ASN A 388 1.76 37.97 10.22
N ILE A 389 2.26 37.08 11.07
CA ILE A 389 3.47 37.24 11.84
C ILE A 389 4.65 37.47 10.90
N GLN A 390 5.43 38.50 11.19
CA GLN A 390 6.72 38.76 10.56
C GLN A 390 7.82 38.10 11.40
N PHE A 391 8.49 37.11 10.81
CA PHE A 391 9.61 36.43 11.46
C PHE A 391 10.89 37.25 11.31
N LYS A 392 11.42 37.77 12.42
CA LYS A 392 12.69 38.52 12.43
C LYS A 392 13.89 37.59 12.28
N LYS A 393 13.82 36.42 12.94
CA LYS A 393 14.81 35.35 12.81
C LYS A 393 14.33 34.34 11.76
N LYS A 394 15.19 34.04 10.79
CA LYS A 394 14.88 33.13 9.67
C LYS A 394 15.50 31.73 9.81
N VAL A 395 16.50 31.58 10.68
CA VAL A 395 17.20 30.31 10.89
C VAL A 395 17.22 29.98 12.39
N PHE A 396 16.76 28.78 12.73
CA PHE A 396 16.68 28.26 14.10
C PHE A 396 17.58 27.04 14.31
N ASN A 397 17.98 26.85 15.56
CA ASN A 397 18.74 25.70 16.03
C ASN A 397 17.96 24.99 17.14
N LEU A 398 18.22 23.69 17.28
CA LEU A 398 17.74 22.88 18.39
C LEU A 398 18.74 22.90 19.55
N SER A 399 18.27 22.66 20.77
CA SER A 399 19.13 22.51 21.94
C SER A 399 19.95 21.20 21.92
N GLU A 400 19.52 20.23 21.13
CA GLU A 400 20.10 18.89 20.97
C GLU A 400 19.89 18.38 19.54
N ASN A 401 20.36 17.17 19.23
CA ASN A 401 20.11 16.54 17.92
C ASN A 401 18.62 16.36 17.67
N ALA A 402 18.21 16.68 16.44
CA ALA A 402 16.83 16.56 15.98
C ALA A 402 16.30 15.12 16.09
N THR A 403 15.00 14.99 16.27
CA THR A 403 14.33 13.69 16.40
C THR A 403 14.03 13.14 15.02
N THR A 404 14.65 12.02 14.65
CA THR A 404 14.34 11.29 13.42
C THR A 404 12.94 10.66 13.48
N SER A 405 12.20 10.72 12.38
CA SER A 405 10.95 9.98 12.22
C SER A 405 11.20 8.47 12.24
N THR A 406 10.54 7.76 13.15
CA THR A 406 10.57 6.29 13.19
C THR A 406 9.59 5.69 12.19
N GLY A 407 8.62 6.48 11.73
CA GLY A 407 7.73 6.14 10.61
C GLY A 407 8.42 6.06 9.24
N LEU A 408 9.68 6.47 9.10
CA LEU A 408 10.45 6.43 7.84
C LEU A 408 11.52 5.32 7.78
N VAL A 409 11.59 4.48 8.82
CA VAL A 409 12.49 3.33 8.89
C VAL A 409 12.14 2.30 7.81
N LYS A 410 13.16 1.68 7.21
CA LYS A 410 13.05 0.79 6.05
C LYS A 410 13.62 -0.60 6.33
N ALA A 411 13.19 -1.59 5.55
CA ALA A 411 13.77 -2.92 5.58
C ALA A 411 15.28 -2.87 5.34
N GLY A 412 16.04 -3.60 6.16
CA GLY A 412 17.50 -3.59 6.17
C GLY A 412 18.12 -2.64 7.19
N ASP A 413 17.38 -1.64 7.69
CA ASP A 413 17.89 -0.73 8.71
C ASP A 413 18.24 -1.49 10.00
N LYS A 414 19.33 -1.08 10.63
CA LYS A 414 19.75 -1.56 11.94
C LYS A 414 19.39 -0.52 12.98
N VAL A 415 18.57 -0.90 13.94
CA VAL A 415 18.03 0.01 14.96
C VAL A 415 18.30 -0.49 16.37
N THR A 416 18.31 0.45 17.31
CA THR A 416 18.20 0.14 18.74
C THR A 416 16.74 0.34 19.19
N TYR A 417 16.39 -0.23 20.35
CA TYR A 417 15.01 -0.25 20.83
C TYR A 417 14.95 0.02 22.33
N ALA A 418 14.13 0.99 22.73
CA ALA A 418 13.94 1.42 24.11
C ALA A 418 12.68 0.82 24.77
N GLY A 419 11.99 -0.11 24.09
CA GLY A 419 10.80 -0.77 24.62
C GLY A 419 11.13 -2.01 25.46
N SER A 420 10.10 -2.62 26.06
CA SER A 420 10.25 -3.75 26.99
C SER A 420 10.57 -5.10 26.32
N GLY A 421 10.39 -5.22 25.01
CA GLY A 421 10.60 -6.46 24.28
C GLY A 421 9.96 -6.47 22.89
N MET A 422 10.24 -7.54 22.15
CA MET A 422 9.53 -7.88 20.91
C MET A 422 8.18 -8.54 21.23
N ARG A 423 7.19 -8.31 20.38
CA ARG A 423 5.90 -8.99 20.41
C ARG A 423 5.84 -10.11 19.36
N THR A 424 5.08 -11.16 19.62
CA THR A 424 4.88 -12.25 18.62
C THR A 424 3.94 -11.85 17.50
N GLU A 425 3.00 -10.95 17.78
CA GLU A 425 2.08 -10.34 16.82
C GLU A 425 2.10 -8.82 16.97
N PRO A 426 1.71 -8.05 15.95
CA PRO A 426 1.70 -6.58 16.04
C PRO A 426 0.49 -6.10 16.84
N ASN A 427 0.44 -6.41 18.13
CA ASN A 427 -0.52 -5.86 19.08
C ASN A 427 0.05 -5.92 20.50
N THR A 428 -0.47 -5.09 21.39
CA THR A 428 0.02 -4.96 22.77
C THR A 428 -0.35 -6.14 23.69
N GLY A 429 -1.32 -6.96 23.28
CA GLY A 429 -1.81 -8.12 24.05
C GLY A 429 -1.05 -9.42 23.78
N SER A 430 -0.30 -9.50 22.68
CA SER A 430 0.44 -10.70 22.30
C SER A 430 1.64 -10.98 23.21
N GLU A 431 2.18 -12.19 23.12
CA GLU A 431 3.32 -12.62 23.94
C GLU A 431 4.50 -11.65 23.82
N LEU A 432 4.98 -11.15 24.96
CA LEU A 432 6.15 -10.30 25.05
C LEU A 432 7.40 -11.17 25.24
N LYS A 433 8.34 -11.07 24.30
CA LYS A 433 9.68 -11.63 24.39
C LYS A 433 10.64 -10.53 24.86
N PRO A 434 11.09 -10.54 26.13
CA PRO A 434 11.93 -9.48 26.66
C PRO A 434 13.23 -9.35 25.87
N THR A 435 13.68 -8.11 25.68
CA THR A 435 14.94 -7.78 25.01
C THR A 435 15.74 -6.84 25.89
N SER A 436 17.06 -6.83 25.73
CA SER A 436 17.94 -5.90 26.43
C SER A 436 18.15 -4.61 25.64
N SER A 437 18.54 -3.51 26.30
CA SER A 437 18.81 -2.23 25.64
C SER A 437 20.06 -2.24 24.74
N VAL A 438 20.88 -3.29 24.81
CA VAL A 438 22.03 -3.49 23.90
C VAL A 438 21.68 -4.34 22.68
N ASP A 439 20.47 -4.91 22.62
CA ASP A 439 20.03 -5.70 21.49
C ASP A 439 19.87 -4.81 20.25
N LYS A 440 20.43 -5.27 19.13
CA LYS A 440 20.31 -4.60 17.83
C LYS A 440 19.34 -5.37 16.96
N PHE A 441 18.36 -4.66 16.43
CA PHE A 441 17.35 -5.22 15.55
C PHE A 441 17.67 -4.87 14.11
N THR A 442 17.43 -5.81 13.20
CA THR A 442 17.33 -5.53 11.77
C THR A 442 15.86 -5.49 11.41
N ILE A 443 15.42 -4.42 10.76
CA ILE A 443 14.07 -4.33 10.19
C ILE A 443 14.01 -5.29 8.99
N ILE A 444 13.01 -6.17 8.96
CA ILE A 444 12.92 -7.22 7.93
C ILE A 444 11.72 -7.05 6.98
N GLY A 445 10.97 -5.96 7.12
CA GLY A 445 9.83 -5.65 6.26
C GLY A 445 9.26 -4.28 6.54
N GLU A 446 8.26 -3.93 5.76
CA GLU A 446 7.46 -2.71 5.90
C GLU A 446 6.70 -2.66 7.24
N PRO A 447 6.33 -1.46 7.72
CA PRO A 447 5.52 -1.34 8.93
C PRO A 447 4.16 -2.02 8.75
N VAL A 448 3.66 -2.60 9.84
CA VAL A 448 2.34 -3.21 9.93
C VAL A 448 1.53 -2.55 11.03
N TYR A 449 0.22 -2.78 11.03
CA TYR A 449 -0.73 -2.09 11.90
C TYR A 449 -1.22 -3.02 13.01
N ASP A 450 -1.88 -2.44 14.00
CA ASP A 450 -2.41 -3.24 15.12
C ASP A 450 -3.41 -4.29 14.59
N THR A 451 -3.29 -5.55 14.99
CA THR A 451 -4.24 -6.59 14.54
C THR A 451 -5.65 -6.36 15.07
N GLN A 452 -5.81 -5.53 16.12
CA GLN A 452 -7.10 -5.09 16.59
C GLN A 452 -7.53 -3.82 15.84
N ALA A 453 -8.49 -3.95 14.92
CA ALA A 453 -8.96 -2.85 14.04
C ALA A 453 -9.36 -1.57 14.79
N ASN A 454 -9.93 -1.70 15.99
CA ASN A 454 -10.36 -0.57 16.83
C ASN A 454 -9.31 -0.10 17.84
N SER A 455 -8.08 -0.62 17.78
CA SER A 455 -6.97 -0.15 18.60
C SER A 455 -6.77 1.35 18.37
N THR A 456 -6.63 2.10 19.46
CA THR A 456 -6.38 3.56 19.42
C THR A 456 -4.90 3.89 19.22
N ASN A 457 -4.04 2.88 19.13
CA ASN A 457 -2.62 3.05 18.82
C ASN A 457 -2.47 3.71 17.45
N GLN A 458 -1.83 4.88 17.40
CA GLN A 458 -1.56 5.58 16.14
C GLN A 458 -0.17 5.29 15.57
N PHE A 459 0.68 4.60 16.33
CA PHE A 459 1.98 4.15 15.88
C PHE A 459 1.87 2.89 15.00
N VAL A 460 2.99 2.50 14.39
CA VAL A 460 3.10 1.26 13.61
C VAL A 460 4.04 0.26 14.26
N TRP A 461 3.90 -1.01 13.90
CA TRP A 461 4.79 -2.10 14.32
C TRP A 461 5.75 -2.43 13.19
N TYR A 462 7.02 -2.62 13.51
CA TYR A 462 7.99 -3.11 12.52
C TYR A 462 8.29 -4.58 12.76
N PRO A 463 8.21 -5.44 11.73
CA PRO A 463 8.75 -6.78 11.81
C PRO A 463 10.28 -6.68 11.88
N VAL A 464 10.86 -7.37 12.85
CA VAL A 464 12.29 -7.34 13.12
C VAL A 464 12.87 -8.71 13.33
N ARG A 465 14.19 -8.77 13.17
CA ARG A 465 15.02 -9.92 13.52
C ARG A 465 16.19 -9.47 14.40
N THR A 466 16.50 -10.28 15.40
CA THR A 466 17.67 -10.13 16.27
C THR A 466 18.40 -11.46 16.46
N VAL A 467 19.63 -11.40 17.00
CA VAL A 467 20.42 -12.58 17.38
C VAL A 467 20.76 -12.47 18.85
N THR A 468 20.16 -13.33 19.67
CA THR A 468 20.39 -13.37 21.12
C THR A 468 20.95 -14.75 21.48
N ASN A 469 22.10 -14.79 22.15
CA ASN A 469 22.79 -16.04 22.52
C ASN A 469 22.99 -17.00 21.32
N GLY A 470 23.34 -16.46 20.16
CA GLY A 470 23.55 -17.23 18.92
C GLY A 470 22.28 -17.73 18.23
N LYS A 471 21.08 -17.47 18.79
CA LYS A 471 19.80 -17.87 18.19
C LYS A 471 19.14 -16.68 17.49
N LYS A 472 18.73 -16.89 16.24
CA LYS A 472 17.91 -15.93 15.49
C LYS A 472 16.50 -15.92 16.06
N GLN A 473 15.99 -14.72 16.33
CA GLN A 473 14.62 -14.50 16.78
C GLN A 473 13.97 -13.45 15.87
N SER A 474 12.67 -13.59 15.65
CA SER A 474 11.85 -12.63 14.93
C SER A 474 10.61 -12.26 15.73
N GLY A 475 10.10 -11.06 15.50
CA GLY A 475 8.90 -10.54 16.16
C GLY A 475 8.61 -9.13 15.67
N PHE A 476 7.81 -8.39 16.45
CA PHE A 476 7.40 -7.03 16.14
C PHE A 476 7.83 -6.07 17.24
N ILE A 477 8.33 -4.89 16.85
CA ILE A 477 8.63 -3.79 17.77
C ILE A 477 7.81 -2.55 17.44
N ALA A 478 7.38 -1.81 18.45
CA ALA A 478 6.58 -0.61 18.24
C ALA A 478 7.48 0.56 17.84
N SER A 479 7.17 1.22 16.72
CA SER A 479 7.90 2.37 16.18
C SER A 479 8.27 3.50 17.17
N PRO A 480 7.48 3.85 18.20
CA PRO A 480 7.81 4.98 19.09
C PRO A 480 9.05 4.75 19.94
N TYR A 481 9.45 3.48 20.10
CA TYR A 481 10.60 3.09 20.92
C TYR A 481 11.85 2.81 20.08
N ILE A 482 11.79 2.94 18.76
CA ILE A 482 12.96 2.81 17.87
C ILE A 482 13.91 4.00 18.09
N ARG A 483 15.22 3.73 18.07
CA ARG A 483 16.30 4.70 18.29
C ARG A 483 17.45 4.51 17.30
#